data_AF-A0A2U3KDH0-F1
#
_entry.id   AF-A0A2U3KDH0-F1
#
_cell.length_a   1.000
_cell.length_b   1.000
_cell.length_c   1.000
_cell.angle_alpha   90.00
_cell.angle_beta   90.00
_cell.angle_gamma   90.00
#
_symmetry.space_group_name_H-M   'P 1'
#
loop_
_entity.id
_entity.type
_entity.pdbx_description
1 polymer ?
#
loop_
_entity_poly.entity_id
_entity_poly.type
_entity_poly.pdbx_seq_one_letter_code
_entity_poly.pdbx_strand_id
1 'polypeptide(L)'
;MVKVRESAQQSLFYLGEVFITESKVMIDGYLGIGMAQGHEPELVYNLAIIDAAYNANLPETKAWKNVLLLEEDCIKEKYETLKNKVLKTKVNFKTMDV
;
A
#
# COMPACT_ATOMS: atom_id res chain seq x y z
N MET A 1 5.93 12.49 8.96
CA MET A 1 6.14 13.66 8.08
C MET A 1 6.16 13.24 6.62
N VAL A 2 5.38 13.91 5.77
CA VAL A 2 5.35 13.68 4.32
C VAL A 2 6.47 14.48 3.67
N LYS A 3 7.43 13.76 3.07
CA LYS A 3 8.52 14.33 2.30
C LYS A 3 8.12 14.42 0.83
N VAL A 4 8.26 15.59 0.23
CA VAL A 4 8.04 15.82 -1.20
C VAL A 4 9.27 16.47 -1.81
N ARG A 5 9.43 16.30 -3.13
CA ARG A 5 10.42 17.02 -3.93
C ARG A 5 9.69 18.10 -4.70
N GLU A 6 10.07 19.35 -4.50
CA GLU A 6 9.46 20.44 -5.28
C GLU A 6 9.93 20.41 -6.74
N SER A 7 9.08 20.90 -7.66
CA SER A 7 9.27 20.71 -9.10
C SER A 7 10.29 21.65 -9.74
N ALA A 8 10.66 22.76 -9.11
CA ALA A 8 11.57 23.76 -9.64
C ALA A 8 13.05 23.39 -9.46
N GLN A 9 13.48 22.97 -8.27
CA GLN A 9 14.89 22.65 -7.94
C GLN A 9 15.09 21.23 -7.38
N GLN A 10 14.04 20.41 -7.30
CA GLN A 10 14.09 19.06 -6.70
C GLN A 10 14.60 19.04 -5.25
N SER A 11 14.45 20.16 -4.53
CA SER A 11 14.83 20.26 -3.13
C SER A 11 13.87 19.48 -2.23
N LEU A 12 14.36 19.01 -1.07
CA LEU A 12 13.55 18.26 -0.12
C LEU A 12 12.66 19.23 0.67
N PHE A 13 11.35 19.02 0.59
CA PHE A 13 10.35 19.82 1.29
C PHE A 13 9.44 18.93 2.16
N TYR A 14 9.05 19.43 3.32
CA TYR A 14 8.17 18.72 4.25
C TYR A 14 6.77 19.33 4.19
N LEU A 15 5.86 18.67 3.48
CA LEU A 15 4.52 19.22 3.18
C LEU A 15 3.55 19.13 4.37
N GLY A 16 3.85 18.27 5.35
CA GLY A 16 3.04 18.11 6.55
C GLY A 16 3.22 16.75 7.21
N GLU A 17 2.17 16.33 7.92
CA GLU A 17 2.14 15.09 8.71
C GLU A 17 0.93 14.24 8.33
N VAL A 18 1.09 12.93 8.52
CA VAL A 18 0.03 11.95 8.33
C VAL A 18 -0.04 11.14 9.61
N PHE A 19 -1.25 10.98 10.14
CA PHE A 19 -1.49 10.13 11.29
C PHE A 19 -1.36 8.66 10.87
N ILE A 20 -0.52 7.91 11.58
CA ILE A 20 -0.20 6.51 11.28
C ILE A 20 -0.39 5.72 12.57
N THR A 21 -1.02 4.57 12.46
CA THR A 21 -1.03 3.55 13.52
C THR A 21 0.02 2.50 13.18
N GLU A 22 0.89 2.17 14.14
CA GLU A 22 1.93 1.13 14.04
C GLU A 22 1.73 0.10 15.16
N SER A 23 1.96 -1.18 14.87
CA SER A 23 1.98 -2.26 15.85
C SER A 23 3.15 -3.19 15.60
N LYS A 24 3.72 -3.73 16.68
CA LYS A 24 4.85 -4.66 16.66
C LYS A 24 4.52 -5.85 17.53
N VAL A 25 4.73 -7.03 16.98
CA VAL A 25 4.49 -8.30 17.69
C VAL A 25 5.68 -9.23 17.49
N MET A 26 5.82 -10.20 18.39
CA MET A 26 6.90 -11.19 18.32
C MET A 26 6.31 -12.59 18.43
N ILE A 27 6.62 -13.45 17.45
CA ILE A 27 6.18 -14.85 17.41
C ILE A 27 7.42 -15.70 17.16
N ASP A 28 7.69 -16.66 18.03
CA ASP A 28 8.86 -17.58 17.93
C ASP A 28 10.21 -16.87 17.71
N GLY A 29 10.38 -15.67 18.28
CA GLY A 29 11.58 -14.85 18.13
C GLY A 29 11.64 -14.01 16.84
N TYR A 30 10.63 -14.08 15.98
CA TYR A 30 10.49 -13.26 14.78
C TYR A 30 9.65 -12.02 15.05
N LEU A 31 10.19 -10.85 14.71
CA LEU A 31 9.50 -9.58 14.79
C LEU A 31 8.58 -9.40 13.57
N GLY A 32 7.32 -9.06 13.82
CA GLY A 32 6.38 -8.61 12.80
C GLY A 32 5.98 -7.16 13.02
N ILE A 33 5.79 -6.43 11.92
CA ILE A 33 5.47 -5.01 11.92
C ILE A 33 4.23 -4.77 11.06
N GLY A 34 3.23 -4.11 11.64
CA GLY A 34 2.05 -3.61 10.93
C GLY A 34 2.05 -2.09 10.96
N MET A 35 1.67 -1.45 9.85
CA MET A 35 1.49 0.00 9.77
C MET A 35 0.34 0.35 8.82
N ALA A 36 -0.52 1.29 9.22
CA ALA A 36 -1.56 1.84 8.35
C ALA A 36 -1.77 3.33 8.61
N GLN A 37 -2.20 4.06 7.58
CA GLN A 37 -2.65 5.44 7.71
C GLN A 37 -3.97 5.49 8.47
N GLY A 38 -4.13 6.45 9.37
CA GLY A 38 -5.35 6.63 10.15
C GLY A 38 -5.33 5.90 11.50
N HIS A 39 -6.49 5.84 12.15
CA HIS A 39 -6.68 5.16 13.44
C HIS A 39 -7.26 3.77 13.23
N GLU A 40 -6.38 2.81 12.96
CA GLU A 40 -6.76 1.44 12.57
C GLU A 40 -6.06 0.39 13.48
N PRO A 41 -6.24 0.44 14.81
CA PRO A 41 -5.44 -0.36 15.75
C PRO A 41 -5.60 -1.87 15.56
N GLU A 42 -6.82 -2.34 15.31
CA GLU A 42 -7.10 -3.76 15.12
C GLU A 42 -6.51 -4.29 13.80
N LEU A 43 -6.71 -3.55 12.70
CA LEU A 43 -6.13 -3.89 11.41
C LEU A 43 -4.61 -3.97 11.49
N VAL A 44 -3.98 -2.96 12.09
CA VAL A 44 -2.53 -2.86 12.20
C VAL A 44 -1.95 -3.96 13.09
N TYR A 45 -2.65 -4.31 14.17
CA TYR A 45 -2.26 -5.46 15.01
C TYR A 45 -2.32 -6.78 14.24
N ASN A 46 -3.41 -7.01 13.49
CA ASN A 46 -3.53 -8.20 12.65
C ASN A 46 -2.46 -8.26 11.56
N LEU A 47 -2.13 -7.12 10.94
CA LEU A 47 -1.03 -7.03 9.97
C LEU A 47 0.32 -7.42 10.59
N ALA A 48 0.61 -6.93 11.81
CA ALA A 48 1.84 -7.28 12.51
C ALA A 48 1.92 -8.79 12.81
N ILE A 49 0.81 -9.43 13.20
CA ILE A 49 0.73 -10.88 13.42
C ILE A 49 1.00 -11.64 12.12
N ILE A 50 0.37 -11.24 11.02
CA ILE A 50 0.54 -11.88 9.73
C ILE A 50 2.02 -11.78 9.30
N ASP A 51 2.65 -10.61 9.43
CA ASP A 51 4.06 -10.41 9.11
C ASP A 51 4.98 -11.30 9.95
N ALA A 52 4.79 -11.34 11.28
CA ALA A 52 5.55 -12.21 12.16
C ALA A 52 5.37 -13.70 11.81
N ALA A 53 4.14 -14.12 11.52
CA ALA A 53 3.82 -15.51 11.17
C ALA A 53 4.49 -15.93 9.85
N TYR A 54 4.51 -15.06 8.84
CA TYR A 54 5.24 -15.30 7.59
C TYR A 54 6.76 -15.38 7.81
N ASN A 55 7.32 -14.50 8.64
CA ASN A 55 8.74 -14.52 9.00
C ASN A 55 9.11 -15.80 9.77
N ALA A 56 8.23 -16.27 10.66
CA ALA A 56 8.38 -17.53 11.40
C ALA A 56 8.05 -18.79 10.57
N ASN A 57 7.57 -18.63 9.32
CA ASN A 57 7.17 -19.71 8.40
C ASN A 57 6.18 -20.71 9.03
N LEU A 58 5.19 -20.19 9.75
CA LEU A 58 4.16 -21.00 10.41
C LEU A 58 3.31 -21.78 9.38
N PRO A 59 2.81 -22.98 9.72
CA PRO A 59 2.09 -23.84 8.78
C PRO A 59 0.83 -23.19 8.19
N GLU A 60 0.15 -22.32 8.93
CA GLU A 60 -1.06 -21.60 8.53
C GLU A 60 -0.82 -20.67 7.33
N THR A 61 0.38 -20.09 7.23
CA THR A 61 0.75 -19.12 6.19
C THR A 61 0.70 -19.70 4.78
N LYS A 62 0.85 -21.03 4.65
CA LYS A 62 0.78 -21.75 3.38
C LYS A 62 -0.58 -21.58 2.71
N ALA A 63 -1.66 -21.57 3.49
CA ALA A 63 -3.01 -21.38 2.97
C ALA A 63 -3.27 -19.92 2.60
N TRP A 64 -2.69 -18.97 3.35
CA TRP A 64 -2.90 -17.54 3.16
C TRP A 64 -2.33 -17.01 1.85
N LYS A 65 -1.22 -17.57 1.37
CA LYS A 65 -0.55 -17.09 0.15
C LYS A 65 -1.50 -16.99 -1.05
N ASN A 66 -2.29 -18.03 -1.28
CA ASN A 66 -3.23 -18.04 -2.41
C ASN A 66 -4.33 -16.99 -2.24
N VAL A 67 -4.82 -16.79 -1.01
CA VAL A 67 -5.85 -15.79 -0.70
C VAL A 67 -5.32 -14.37 -0.94
N LEU A 68 -4.09 -14.10 -0.51
CA LEU A 68 -3.46 -12.78 -0.70
C LEU A 68 -3.19 -12.46 -2.17
N LEU A 69 -2.75 -13.45 -2.96
CA LEU A 69 -2.53 -13.27 -4.41
C LEU A 69 -3.83 -12.99 -5.15
N LEU A 70 -4.92 -13.67 -4.80
CA LEU A 70 -6.24 -13.40 -5.39
C LEU A 70 -6.70 -11.98 -5.08
N GLU A 71 -6.53 -11.51 -3.83
CA GLU A 71 -6.93 -10.14 -3.49
C GLU A 71 -6.01 -9.08 -4.14
N GLU A 72 -4.73 -9.39 -4.33
CA GLU A 72 -3.83 -8.53 -5.10
C GLU A 72 -4.35 -8.30 -6.53
N ASP A 73 -4.81 -9.37 -7.19
CA ASP A 73 -5.38 -9.28 -8.53
C ASP A 73 -6.69 -8.48 -8.54
N CYS A 74 -7.56 -8.67 -7.54
CA CYS A 74 -8.77 -7.85 -7.39
C CYS A 74 -8.46 -6.37 -7.18
N ILE A 75 -7.42 -6.02 -6.41
CA ILE A 75 -6.98 -4.63 -6.21
C ILE A 75 -6.44 -4.04 -7.52
N LYS A 76 -5.64 -4.80 -8.29
CA LYS A 76 -5.12 -4.37 -9.60
C LYS A 76 -6.24 -4.10 -10.59
N GLU A 77 -7.25 -4.96 -10.66
CA GLU A 77 -8.39 -4.78 -11.55
C GLU A 77 -9.21 -3.53 -11.20
N LYS A 78 -9.45 -3.28 -9.90
CA LYS A 78 -10.10 -2.05 -9.42
C LYS A 78 -9.30 -0.80 -9.84
N TYR A 79 -7.97 -0.86 -9.71
CA TYR A 79 -7.09 0.25 -10.08
C TYR A 79 -7.10 0.52 -11.59
N GLU A 80 -6.97 -0.52 -12.43
CA GLU A 80 -7.03 -0.37 -13.89
C GLU A 80 -8.41 0.13 -14.36
N THR A 81 -9.49 -0.33 -13.73
CA THR A 81 -10.84 0.18 -14.00
C THR A 81 -10.94 1.67 -13.69
N LEU A 82 -10.41 2.12 -12.55
CA LEU A 82 -10.39 3.54 -12.19
C LEU A 82 -9.54 4.35 -13.17
N LYS A 83 -8.34 3.88 -13.49
CA LYS A 83 -7.43 4.50 -14.45
C LYS A 83 -8.08 4.66 -15.82
N ASN A 84 -8.78 3.64 -16.31
CA ASN A 84 -9.52 3.71 -17.58
C ASN A 84 -10.64 4.75 -17.54
N LYS A 85 -11.34 4.92 -16.41
CA LYS A 85 -12.33 6.00 -16.23
C LYS A 85 -11.67 7.37 -16.30
N VAL A 86 -10.51 7.56 -15.65
CA VAL A 86 -9.75 8.82 -15.70
C VAL A 86 -9.24 9.10 -17.12
N LEU A 87 -8.76 8.10 -17.86
CA LEU A 87 -8.26 8.31 -19.23
C LEU A 87 -9.34 8.82 -20.20
N LYS A 88 -10.62 8.58 -19.94
CA LYS A 88 -11.73 9.16 -20.73
C LYS A 88 -11.81 10.68 -20.64
N THR A 89 -11.22 11.30 -19.61
CA THR A 89 -11.17 12.77 -19.48
C THR A 89 -9.92 13.38 -20.11
N LYS A 90 -9.06 12.57 -20.74
CA LYS A 90 -7.83 13.05 -21.38
C LYS A 90 -8.17 13.84 -22.65
N VAL A 91 -7.79 15.12 -22.66
CA VAL A 91 -7.88 15.98 -23.85
C VAL A 91 -6.87 15.49 -24.90
N ASN A 92 -7.33 15.25 -26.13
CA ASN A 92 -6.47 14.88 -27.26
C ASN A 92 -6.17 16.11 -28.12
N PHE A 93 -4.89 16.48 -28.22
CA PHE A 93 -4.41 17.61 -29.02
C PHE A 93 -3.97 17.21 -30.44
N LYS A 94 -4.14 15.96 -30.85
CA LYS A 94 -3.85 15.55 -32.24
C LYS A 94 -4.91 16.13 -33.18
N THR A 95 -4.54 17.20 -33.89
CA THR A 95 -5.18 17.62 -35.14
C THR A 95 -4.65 16.74 -36.27
N MET A 96 -5.49 16.35 -37.23
CA MET A 96 -4.99 15.88 -38.53
C MET A 96 -4.16 17.02 -39.12
N ASP A 97 -2.90 16.76 -39.47
CA ASP A 97 -2.14 17.64 -40.34
C ASP A 97 -2.94 17.77 -41.65
N VAL A 98 -3.37 18.99 -41.98
CA VAL A 98 -4.05 19.31 -43.25
C VAL A 98 -2.99 19.59 -44.31
#